data_AF-A0A9P7C8J3-F1
#
_entry.id   AF-A0A9P7C8J3-F1
#
_cell.length_a   1.000
_cell.length_b   1.000
_cell.length_c   1.000
_cell.angle_alpha   90.00
_cell.angle_beta   90.00
_cell.angle_gamma   90.00
#
_symmetry.space_group_name_H-M   'P 1'
#
loop_
_entity.id
_entity.type
_entity.pdbx_description
1 polymer ?
#
loop_
_entity_poly.entity_id
_entity_poly.type
_entity_poly.pdbx_seq_one_letter_code
_entity_poly.pdbx_strand_id
1 'polypeptide(L)'
;MSEIVAILPRTEARARFRAAQVVSRPEAALMPGLVNAHTHNPMTLLRGVADDLPLMTWLQQHIWPVEAAVIGPEFVADGTTLAIAEMLRGGTTCANENYFFGDVQAAVYKKHGFRALVGAVIIDFPTAWAKTDDEYFAKAGELHDQWRTDPLIGTAFAPHAPYTVNDANFERVRMLRSPIRSSCTASARWRGWIGLAWSTTA
;
A
#
# COMPACT_ATOMS: atom_id res chain seq x y z
N MET A 1 -0.15 -7.91 -21.27
CA MET A 1 0.35 -8.18 -19.91
C MET A 1 1.74 -8.80 -20.06
N SER A 2 2.74 -8.27 -19.36
CA SER A 2 4.12 -8.78 -19.46
C SER A 2 4.30 -9.93 -18.48
N GLU A 3 4.64 -11.12 -18.98
CA GLU A 3 4.82 -12.33 -18.18
C GLU A 3 6.18 -12.97 -18.44
N ILE A 4 6.74 -13.65 -17.43
CA ILE A 4 7.96 -14.44 -17.60
C ILE A 4 7.58 -15.74 -18.30
N VAL A 5 8.00 -15.91 -19.56
CA VAL A 5 7.66 -17.09 -20.36
C VAL A 5 8.68 -18.23 -20.26
N ALA A 6 9.91 -17.93 -19.85
CA ALA A 6 10.99 -18.91 -19.70
C ALA A 6 12.16 -18.36 -18.86
N ILE A 7 12.85 -19.25 -18.15
CA ILE A 7 14.16 -19.00 -17.52
C ILE A 7 15.08 -20.13 -18.01
N LEU A 8 16.10 -19.79 -18.80
CA LEU A 8 16.93 -20.76 -19.53
C LEU A 8 18.40 -20.29 -19.56
N PRO A 9 19.36 -21.20 -19.80
CA PRO A 9 20.72 -20.83 -20.17
C PRO A 9 20.75 -19.89 -21.39
N ARG A 10 21.70 -18.94 -21.40
CA ARG A 10 21.81 -17.90 -22.44
C ARG A 10 21.85 -18.45 -23.86
N THR A 11 22.58 -19.54 -24.09
CA THR A 11 22.74 -20.15 -25.42
C THR A 11 21.42 -20.71 -25.94
N GLU A 12 20.66 -21.40 -25.08
CA GLU A 12 19.35 -21.95 -25.41
C GLU A 12 18.32 -20.85 -25.68
N ALA A 13 18.28 -19.82 -24.84
CA ALA A 13 17.36 -18.69 -25.03
C ALA A 13 17.57 -18.00 -26.39
N ARG A 14 18.83 -17.84 -26.82
CA ARG A 14 19.18 -17.24 -28.12
C ARG A 14 18.85 -18.12 -29.32
N ALA A 15 18.88 -19.44 -29.16
CA ALA A 15 18.47 -20.37 -30.22
C ALA A 15 16.94 -20.44 -30.35
N ARG A 16 16.22 -20.38 -29.21
CA ARG A 16 14.77 -20.55 -29.15
C ARG A 16 13.98 -19.29 -29.49
N PHE A 17 14.44 -18.11 -29.07
CA PHE A 17 13.67 -16.87 -29.18
C PHE A 17 14.28 -15.87 -30.17
N ARG A 18 13.41 -15.22 -30.94
CA ARG A 18 13.72 -13.96 -31.64
C ARG A 18 13.04 -12.81 -30.91
N ALA A 19 13.71 -12.25 -29.91
CA ALA A 19 13.17 -11.16 -29.10
C ALA A 19 13.17 -9.83 -29.87
N ALA A 20 12.13 -9.02 -29.70
CA ALA A 20 12.08 -7.66 -30.26
C ALA A 20 13.17 -6.74 -29.65
N GLN A 21 13.56 -7.00 -28.40
CA GLN A 21 14.63 -6.29 -27.71
C GLN A 21 15.45 -7.27 -26.86
N VAL A 22 16.77 -7.08 -26.83
CA VAL A 22 17.68 -7.84 -25.97
C VAL A 22 18.43 -6.87 -25.06
N VAL A 23 18.33 -7.10 -23.75
CA VAL A 23 19.03 -6.30 -22.73
C VAL A 23 20.09 -7.18 -22.08
N SER A 24 21.36 -6.81 -22.22
CA SER A 24 22.51 -7.54 -21.63
C SER A 24 23.04 -6.82 -20.39
N ARG A 25 23.23 -7.56 -19.30
CA ARG A 25 23.79 -7.08 -18.02
C ARG A 25 24.77 -8.13 -17.46
N PRO A 26 26.01 -8.22 -17.99
CA PRO A 26 26.93 -9.31 -17.67
C PRO A 26 27.43 -9.31 -16.22
N GLU A 27 27.38 -8.14 -15.56
CA GLU A 27 27.88 -7.94 -14.19
C GLU A 27 26.74 -7.72 -13.18
N ALA A 28 25.48 -7.87 -13.60
CA ALA A 28 24.33 -7.68 -12.72
C ALA A 28 23.65 -9.01 -12.38
N ALA A 29 23.11 -9.09 -11.17
CA ALA A 29 22.12 -10.08 -10.81
C ALA A 29 20.72 -9.60 -11.26
N LEU A 30 19.97 -10.48 -11.92
CA LEU A 30 18.54 -10.29 -12.13
C LEU A 30 17.79 -11.06 -11.04
N MET A 31 16.95 -10.36 -10.28
CA MET A 31 16.13 -10.93 -9.22
C MET A 31 14.69 -10.41 -9.33
N PRO A 32 13.71 -11.06 -8.68
CA PRO A 32 12.40 -10.45 -8.47
C PRO A 32 12.56 -9.08 -7.80
N GLY A 33 11.73 -8.12 -8.19
CA GLY A 33 11.74 -6.82 -7.53
C GLY A 33 11.35 -6.95 -6.05
N LEU A 34 11.92 -6.09 -5.20
CA LEU A 34 11.68 -6.14 -3.76
C LEU A 34 10.21 -5.77 -3.46
N VAL A 35 9.68 -6.35 -2.38
CA VAL A 35 8.33 -6.06 -1.87
C VAL A 35 8.48 -5.39 -0.51
N ASN A 36 8.13 -4.10 -0.44
CA ASN A 36 8.07 -3.39 0.83
C ASN A 36 6.72 -3.67 1.51
N ALA A 37 6.74 -4.53 2.52
CA ALA A 37 5.54 -5.09 3.12
C ALA A 37 4.82 -4.17 4.12
N HIS A 38 5.33 -2.96 4.37
CA HIS A 38 4.66 -1.97 5.22
C HIS A 38 5.18 -0.57 4.93
N THR A 39 4.28 0.35 4.58
CA THR A 39 4.64 1.74 4.25
C THR A 39 3.58 2.73 4.70
N HIS A 40 4.04 3.94 5.01
CA HIS A 40 3.26 5.16 5.19
C HIS A 40 3.82 6.21 4.22
N ASN A 41 3.73 5.97 2.91
CA ASN A 41 4.58 6.66 1.93
C ASN A 41 4.39 8.19 1.82
N PRO A 42 3.20 8.76 2.05
CA PRO A 42 3.05 10.21 2.11
C PRO A 42 3.97 10.88 3.14
N MET A 43 4.35 10.15 4.21
CA MET A 43 5.25 10.65 5.25
C MET A 43 6.70 10.87 4.78
N THR A 44 7.06 10.50 3.55
CA THR A 44 8.35 10.92 2.95
C THR A 44 8.51 12.44 2.93
N LEU A 45 7.41 13.20 2.86
CA LEU A 45 7.40 14.66 2.97
C LEU A 45 7.68 15.16 4.40
N LEU A 46 7.58 14.29 5.40
CA LEU A 46 7.86 14.55 6.82
C LEU A 46 9.22 13.99 7.26
N ARG A 47 10.07 13.59 6.31
CA ARG A 47 11.38 13.00 6.61
C ARG A 47 12.23 13.95 7.46
N GLY A 48 12.61 13.51 8.65
CA GLY A 48 13.45 14.27 9.59
C GLY A 48 12.74 15.43 10.29
N VAL A 49 11.40 15.48 10.29
CA VAL A 49 10.65 16.58 10.93
C VAL A 49 10.76 16.57 12.46
N ALA A 50 10.93 15.40 13.06
CA ALA A 50 10.95 15.22 14.50
C ALA A 50 11.70 13.93 14.86
N ASP A 51 13.03 13.97 14.88
CA ASP A 51 13.87 12.83 15.25
C ASP A 51 14.16 12.79 16.77
N ASP A 52 14.63 11.65 17.27
CA ASP A 52 15.14 11.47 18.65
C ASP A 52 14.16 11.77 19.80
N LEU A 53 12.86 11.50 19.59
CA LEU A 53 11.80 11.68 20.59
C LEU A 53 11.16 10.36 21.02
N PRO A 54 10.68 10.23 22.28
CA PRO A 54 9.82 9.13 22.68
C PRO A 54 8.55 9.05 21.83
N LEU A 55 8.07 7.84 21.52
CA LEU A 55 6.95 7.60 20.59
C LEU A 55 5.73 8.49 20.83
N MET A 56 5.26 8.60 22.08
CA MET A 56 4.07 9.39 22.39
C MET A 56 4.31 10.90 22.21
N THR A 57 5.51 11.38 22.52
CA THR A 57 5.92 12.77 22.28
C THR A 57 6.00 13.06 20.78
N TRP A 58 6.59 12.12 20.02
CA TRP A 58 6.68 12.19 18.58
C TRP A 58 5.29 12.23 17.92
N LEU A 59 4.39 11.33 18.31
CA LEU A 59 3.01 11.30 17.79
C LEU A 59 2.21 12.53 18.18
N GLN A 60 2.04 12.78 19.47
CA GLN A 60 1.06 13.75 19.97
C GLN A 60 1.48 15.19 19.77
N GLN A 61 2.79 15.47 19.84
CA GLN A 61 3.30 16.86 19.82
C GLN A 61 3.86 17.27 18.46
N HIS A 62 4.13 16.32 17.54
CA HIS A 62 4.76 16.62 16.25
C HIS A 62 3.96 16.05 15.07
N ILE A 63 3.86 14.72 14.96
CA ILE A 63 3.26 14.09 13.79
C ILE A 63 1.77 14.42 13.66
N TRP A 64 0.94 14.13 14.67
CA TRP A 64 -0.50 14.38 14.56
C TRP A 64 -0.85 15.86 14.35
N PRO A 65 -0.20 16.84 15.00
CA PRO A 65 -0.41 18.26 14.70
C PRO A 65 -0.04 18.64 13.26
N VAL A 66 1.09 18.15 12.74
CA VAL A 66 1.50 18.42 11.35
C VAL A 66 0.52 17.76 10.38
N GLU A 67 0.20 16.48 10.59
CA GLU A 67 -0.76 15.75 9.78
C GLU A 67 -2.13 16.44 9.75
N ALA A 68 -2.63 16.89 10.90
CA ALA A 68 -3.90 17.64 10.97
C ALA A 68 -3.87 18.95 10.18
N ALA A 69 -2.69 19.57 10.03
CA ALA A 69 -2.52 20.83 9.30
C ALA A 69 -2.32 20.63 7.78
N VAL A 70 -1.73 19.52 7.35
CA VAL A 70 -1.27 19.36 5.96
C VAL A 70 -1.90 18.20 5.19
N ILE A 71 -2.47 17.21 5.87
CA ILE A 71 -3.01 16.03 5.18
C ILE A 71 -4.22 16.44 4.33
N GLY A 72 -4.12 16.10 3.05
CA GLY A 72 -5.17 16.19 2.07
C GLY A 72 -4.75 15.45 0.79
N PRO A 73 -5.60 15.45 -0.25
CA PRO A 73 -5.33 14.74 -1.49
C PRO A 73 -3.99 15.11 -2.15
N GLU A 74 -3.61 16.39 -2.16
CA GLU A 74 -2.35 16.85 -2.77
C GLU A 74 -1.12 16.34 -2.00
N PHE A 75 -1.11 16.50 -0.67
CA PHE A 75 -0.03 15.98 0.18
C PHE A 75 0.17 14.47 -0.01
N VAL A 76 -0.94 13.71 -0.04
CA VAL A 76 -0.90 12.27 -0.26
C VAL A 76 -0.38 11.94 -1.65
N ALA A 77 -0.82 12.66 -2.69
CA ALA A 77 -0.39 12.41 -4.05
C ALA A 77 1.10 12.67 -4.26
N ASP A 78 1.59 13.82 -3.77
CA ASP A 78 2.98 14.24 -3.90
C ASP A 78 3.91 13.32 -3.10
N GLY A 79 3.58 13.04 -1.84
CA GLY A 79 4.37 12.15 -0.99
C GLY A 79 4.40 10.71 -1.50
N THR A 80 3.27 10.18 -1.99
CA THR A 80 3.23 8.85 -2.62
C THR A 80 4.07 8.81 -3.90
N THR A 81 4.00 9.86 -4.73
CA THR A 81 4.81 9.95 -5.96
C THR A 81 6.30 10.00 -5.64
N LEU A 82 6.71 10.79 -4.65
CA LEU A 82 8.09 10.86 -4.18
C LEU A 82 8.59 9.49 -3.71
N ALA A 83 7.80 8.80 -2.88
CA ALA A 83 8.13 7.48 -2.39
C ALA A 83 8.25 6.43 -3.50
N ILE A 84 7.39 6.46 -4.53
CA ILE A 84 7.50 5.58 -5.70
C ILE A 84 8.86 5.78 -6.39
N ALA A 85 9.29 7.03 -6.59
CA ALA A 85 10.57 7.31 -7.21
C ALA A 85 11.74 6.78 -6.39
N GLU A 86 11.70 6.94 -5.06
CA GLU A 86 12.70 6.41 -4.14
C GLU A 86 12.72 4.87 -4.14
N MET A 87 11.55 4.23 -4.06
CA MET A 87 11.40 2.78 -4.09
C MET A 87 11.95 2.16 -5.37
N LEU A 88 11.64 2.74 -6.53
CA LEU A 88 12.15 2.25 -7.81
C LEU A 88 13.68 2.36 -7.91
N ARG A 89 14.27 3.46 -7.41
CA ARG A 89 15.73 3.63 -7.35
C ARG A 89 16.39 2.61 -6.41
N GLY A 90 15.68 2.15 -5.39
CA GLY A 90 16.11 1.08 -4.49
C GLY A 90 15.76 -0.35 -4.93
N GLY A 91 15.15 -0.54 -6.12
CA GLY A 91 14.78 -1.87 -6.62
C GLY A 91 13.49 -2.45 -6.03
N THR A 92 12.71 -1.66 -5.29
CA THR A 92 11.36 -2.03 -4.82
C THR A 92 10.34 -1.84 -5.92
N THR A 93 9.48 -2.84 -6.11
CA THR A 93 8.49 -2.89 -7.21
C THR A 93 7.06 -3.12 -6.73
N CYS A 94 6.88 -3.38 -5.43
CA CYS A 94 5.59 -3.59 -4.80
C CYS A 94 5.60 -3.01 -3.38
N ALA A 95 4.49 -2.38 -2.97
CA ALA A 95 4.32 -1.86 -1.62
C ALA A 95 3.00 -2.33 -0.99
N ASN A 96 3.01 -2.50 0.32
CA ASN A 96 1.79 -2.59 1.15
C ASN A 96 1.62 -1.23 1.85
N GLU A 97 0.68 -0.46 1.35
CA GLU A 97 0.43 0.93 1.74
C GLU A 97 -0.61 1.01 2.86
N ASN A 98 -0.33 1.82 3.87
CA ASN A 98 -1.24 2.08 4.97
C ASN A 98 -1.25 3.58 5.28
N TYR A 99 -2.09 4.36 4.62
CA TYR A 99 -2.23 5.78 4.93
C TYR A 99 -3.63 6.30 4.60
N PHE A 100 -3.92 7.53 5.01
CA PHE A 100 -5.16 8.21 4.64
C PHE A 100 -5.24 8.47 3.12
N PHE A 101 -6.46 8.70 2.61
CA PHE A 101 -6.73 8.97 1.18
C PHE A 101 -6.31 7.82 0.26
N GLY A 102 -6.71 6.59 0.62
CA GLY A 102 -6.38 5.38 -0.15
C GLY A 102 -6.86 5.41 -1.60
N ASP A 103 -7.92 6.16 -1.90
CA ASP A 103 -8.41 6.44 -3.26
C ASP A 103 -7.36 7.19 -4.10
N VAL A 104 -6.77 8.23 -3.53
CA VAL A 104 -5.69 9.01 -4.14
C VAL A 104 -4.45 8.14 -4.32
N GLN A 105 -4.06 7.40 -3.28
CA GLN A 105 -2.88 6.53 -3.32
C GLN A 105 -3.00 5.48 -4.42
N ALA A 106 -4.14 4.78 -4.50
CA ALA A 106 -4.41 3.78 -5.53
C ALA A 106 -4.31 4.38 -6.95
N ALA A 107 -4.89 5.57 -7.17
CA ALA A 107 -4.79 6.27 -8.44
C ALA A 107 -3.33 6.64 -8.80
N VAL A 108 -2.54 7.10 -7.82
CA VAL A 108 -1.13 7.47 -8.01
C VAL A 108 -0.26 6.24 -8.32
N TYR A 109 -0.43 5.14 -7.59
CA TYR A 109 0.25 3.88 -7.89
C TYR A 109 -0.09 3.38 -9.28
N LYS A 110 -1.38 3.41 -9.64
CA LYS A 110 -1.87 3.01 -10.95
C LYS A 110 -1.24 3.85 -12.06
N LYS A 111 -1.24 5.18 -11.90
CA LYS A 111 -0.66 6.14 -12.86
C LYS A 111 0.81 5.82 -13.18
N HIS A 112 1.59 5.43 -12.17
CA HIS A 112 3.01 5.14 -12.33
C HIS A 112 3.32 3.67 -12.65
N GLY A 113 2.30 2.81 -12.80
CA GLY A 113 2.50 1.39 -13.09
C GLY A 113 3.19 0.63 -11.96
N PHE A 114 3.08 1.12 -10.73
CA PHE A 114 3.68 0.51 -9.54
C PHE A 114 2.67 -0.40 -8.84
N ARG A 115 3.07 -1.60 -8.42
CA ARG A 115 2.17 -2.57 -7.77
C ARG A 115 1.95 -2.18 -6.32
N ALA A 116 0.70 -2.18 -5.86
CA ALA A 116 0.40 -1.85 -4.47
C ALA A 116 -0.78 -2.65 -3.91
N LEU A 117 -0.67 -3.02 -2.64
CA LEU A 117 -1.81 -3.36 -1.81
C LEU A 117 -2.15 -2.11 -0.98
N VAL A 118 -3.29 -1.47 -1.26
CA VAL A 118 -3.68 -0.23 -0.60
C VAL A 118 -4.65 -0.53 0.55
N GLY A 119 -4.24 -0.16 1.76
CA GLY A 119 -5.02 -0.31 2.97
C GLY A 119 -6.07 0.79 3.13
N ALA A 120 -7.33 0.40 3.31
CA ALA A 120 -8.39 1.29 3.78
C ALA A 120 -8.27 1.44 5.31
N VAL A 121 -7.78 2.61 5.74
CA VAL A 121 -7.57 2.93 7.16
C VAL A 121 -8.89 2.90 7.93
N ILE A 122 -8.88 2.26 9.11
CA ILE A 122 -9.98 2.28 10.09
C ILE A 122 -9.40 2.77 11.44
N ILE A 123 -10.03 3.80 12.02
CA ILE A 123 -9.61 4.39 13.30
C ILE A 123 -10.80 5.07 14.01
N ASP A 124 -10.83 5.04 15.34
CA ASP A 124 -11.98 5.41 16.16
C ASP A 124 -12.16 6.93 16.40
N PHE A 125 -11.42 7.77 15.68
CA PHE A 125 -11.50 9.23 15.83
C PHE A 125 -11.47 9.93 14.47
N PRO A 126 -12.14 11.09 14.34
CA PRO A 126 -12.29 11.76 13.06
C PRO A 126 -10.94 12.29 12.54
N THR A 127 -10.70 12.13 11.24
CA THR A 127 -9.55 12.70 10.54
C THR A 127 -9.99 13.52 9.32
N ALA A 128 -9.04 14.05 8.54
CA ALA A 128 -9.34 14.65 7.25
C ALA A 128 -9.96 13.65 6.26
N TRP A 129 -9.68 12.34 6.45
CA TRP A 129 -10.16 11.28 5.58
C TRP A 129 -11.60 10.88 5.86
N ALA A 130 -12.00 10.72 7.11
CA ALA A 130 -13.38 10.38 7.47
C ALA A 130 -13.72 10.89 8.89
N LYS A 131 -15.00 11.18 9.13
CA LYS A 131 -15.50 11.76 10.38
C LYS A 131 -16.20 10.76 11.29
N THR A 132 -16.61 9.62 10.75
CA THR A 132 -17.38 8.59 11.47
C THR A 132 -16.93 7.20 11.05
N ASP A 133 -17.19 6.21 11.90
CA ASP A 133 -16.95 4.79 11.58
C ASP A 133 -17.61 4.41 10.24
N ASP A 134 -18.88 4.79 10.05
CA ASP A 134 -19.61 4.50 8.81
C ASP A 134 -18.96 5.11 7.58
N GLU A 135 -18.42 6.32 7.68
CA GLU A 135 -17.69 6.94 6.58
C GLU A 135 -16.39 6.19 6.27
N TYR A 136 -15.63 5.75 7.29
CA TYR A 136 -14.44 4.91 7.08
C TYR A 136 -14.77 3.61 6.32
N PHE A 137 -15.83 2.90 6.74
CA PHE A 137 -16.22 1.65 6.09
C PHE A 137 -16.87 1.86 4.72
N ALA A 138 -17.61 2.95 4.50
CA ALA A 138 -18.17 3.29 3.19
C ALA A 138 -17.04 3.54 2.18
N LYS A 139 -16.06 4.38 2.55
CA LYS A 139 -14.89 4.65 1.69
C LYS A 139 -14.02 3.41 1.46
N ALA A 140 -13.92 2.51 2.44
CA ALA A 140 -13.26 1.23 2.25
C ALA A 140 -13.96 0.36 1.20
N GLY A 141 -15.30 0.34 1.20
CA GLY A 141 -16.12 -0.33 0.19
C GLY A 141 -15.97 0.28 -1.20
N GLU A 142 -16.02 1.61 -1.30
CA GLU A 142 -15.81 2.34 -2.57
C GLU A 142 -14.43 2.05 -3.16
N LEU A 143 -13.37 2.12 -2.33
CA LEU A 143 -12.02 1.78 -2.73
C LEU A 143 -11.94 0.32 -3.24
N HIS A 144 -12.59 -0.61 -2.54
CA HIS A 144 -12.64 -2.00 -2.98
C HIS A 144 -13.25 -2.13 -4.38
N ASP A 145 -14.46 -1.60 -4.54
CA ASP A 145 -15.27 -1.81 -5.74
C ASP A 145 -14.61 -1.17 -6.95
N GLN A 146 -13.94 -0.02 -6.76
CA GLN A 146 -13.18 0.66 -7.80
C GLN A 146 -12.00 -0.19 -8.34
N TRP A 147 -11.30 -0.91 -7.46
CA TRP A 147 -10.03 -1.59 -7.81
C TRP A 147 -10.10 -3.12 -7.84
N ARG A 148 -11.25 -3.74 -7.54
CA ARG A 148 -11.42 -5.19 -7.36
C ARG A 148 -10.91 -6.08 -8.50
N THR A 149 -10.83 -5.56 -9.73
CA THR A 149 -10.34 -6.29 -10.91
C THR A 149 -9.05 -5.75 -11.49
N ASP A 150 -8.40 -4.78 -10.82
CA ASP A 150 -7.16 -4.19 -11.34
C ASP A 150 -5.97 -5.18 -11.19
N PRO A 151 -5.11 -5.34 -12.21
CA PRO A 151 -3.99 -6.27 -12.16
C PRO A 151 -2.78 -5.79 -11.33
N LEU A 152 -2.72 -4.51 -10.96
CA LEU A 152 -1.64 -3.91 -10.19
C LEU A 152 -2.06 -3.48 -8.78
N ILE A 153 -3.30 -3.03 -8.62
CA ILE A 153 -3.82 -2.51 -7.36
C ILE A 153 -4.70 -3.55 -6.66
N GLY A 154 -4.29 -3.96 -5.46
CA GLY A 154 -5.12 -4.70 -4.52
C GLY A 154 -5.60 -3.78 -3.38
N THR A 155 -6.64 -4.20 -2.68
CA THR A 155 -7.19 -3.48 -1.52
C THR A 155 -7.23 -4.37 -0.27
N ALA A 156 -6.97 -3.78 0.90
CA ALA A 156 -6.99 -4.44 2.21
C ALA A 156 -7.59 -3.52 3.27
N PHE A 157 -7.91 -4.06 4.45
CA PHE A 157 -8.38 -3.28 5.59
C PHE A 157 -7.15 -3.00 6.44
N ALA A 158 -7.01 -1.76 6.89
CA ALA A 158 -5.89 -1.32 7.71
C ALA A 158 -6.41 -0.71 9.03
N PRO A 159 -6.91 -1.54 9.97
CA PRO A 159 -7.15 -1.05 11.33
C PRO A 159 -5.83 -0.57 11.92
N HIS A 160 -5.79 0.69 12.37
CA HIS A 160 -4.55 1.37 12.72
C HIS A 160 -3.74 0.64 13.81
N ALA A 161 -4.30 0.50 15.01
CA ALA A 161 -3.69 -0.21 16.14
C ALA A 161 -4.76 -0.67 17.15
N PRO A 162 -4.47 -1.65 18.01
CA PRO A 162 -5.43 -2.14 19.01
C PRO A 162 -5.93 -1.06 19.98
N TYR A 163 -5.13 -0.03 20.27
CA TYR A 163 -5.50 1.07 21.18
C TYR A 163 -6.24 2.22 20.47
N THR A 164 -6.51 2.11 19.17
CA THR A 164 -7.25 3.12 18.38
C THR A 164 -8.40 2.53 17.56
N VAL A 165 -8.71 1.24 17.75
CA VAL A 165 -9.79 0.53 17.05
C VAL A 165 -10.53 -0.33 18.05
N ASN A 166 -11.81 -0.03 18.30
CA ASN A 166 -12.64 -0.76 19.25
C ASN A 166 -13.06 -2.14 18.71
N ASP A 167 -13.56 -2.98 19.61
CA ASP A 167 -14.00 -4.35 19.31
C ASP A 167 -15.09 -4.40 18.23
N ALA A 168 -16.01 -3.43 18.21
CA ALA A 168 -17.08 -3.38 17.21
C ALA A 168 -16.53 -3.11 15.81
N ASN A 169 -15.56 -2.21 15.68
CA ASN A 169 -14.86 -1.93 14.43
C ASN A 169 -13.99 -3.11 13.98
N PHE A 170 -13.30 -3.79 14.90
CA PHE A 170 -12.60 -5.04 14.57
C PHE A 170 -13.55 -6.15 14.09
N GLU A 171 -14.70 -6.29 14.74
CA GLU A 171 -15.73 -7.26 14.34
C GLU A 171 -16.31 -6.92 12.95
N ARG A 172 -16.53 -5.65 12.65
CA ARG A 172 -16.98 -5.20 11.32
C ARG A 172 -15.93 -5.51 10.25
N VAL A 173 -14.65 -5.26 10.50
CA VAL A 173 -13.54 -5.67 9.61
C VAL A 173 -13.56 -7.19 9.41
N ARG A 174 -13.72 -7.99 10.47
CA ARG A 174 -13.78 -9.46 10.39
C ARG A 174 -14.93 -9.95 9.51
N MET A 175 -16.11 -9.34 9.66
CA MET A 175 -17.32 -9.67 8.90
C MET A 175 -17.16 -9.33 7.42
N LEU A 176 -16.65 -8.15 7.10
CA LEU A 176 -16.45 -7.70 5.70
C LEU A 176 -15.30 -8.43 5.00
N ARG A 177 -14.32 -8.96 5.73
CA ARG A 177 -13.24 -9.80 5.20
C ARG A 177 -13.71 -11.22 4.83
N SER A 178 -14.81 -11.69 5.42
CA SER A 178 -15.27 -13.07 5.26
C SER A 178 -15.90 -13.28 3.87
N PRO A 179 -15.62 -14.41 3.18
CA PRO A 179 -16.04 -14.59 1.79
C PRO A 179 -17.54 -14.86 1.67
N ILE A 180 -18.30 -13.92 1.09
CA ILE A 180 -19.57 -14.26 0.45
C ILE A 180 -19.26 -15.00 -0.86
N ARG A 181 -19.75 -16.24 -0.95
CA ARG A 181 -19.54 -17.19 -2.05
C ARG A 181 -20.32 -16.71 -3.28
N SER A 182 -19.64 -16.16 -4.29
CA SER A 182 -20.20 -16.03 -5.64
C SER A 182 -19.18 -16.50 -6.69
N SER A 183 -19.67 -17.29 -7.63
CA SER A 183 -18.90 -18.04 -8.62
C SER A 183 -18.37 -17.12 -9.72
N CYS A 184 -17.10 -16.74 -9.66
CA CYS A 184 -16.31 -16.35 -10.82
C CYS A 184 -14.81 -16.44 -10.49
N THR A 185 -14.09 -17.22 -11.29
CA THR A 185 -12.66 -17.50 -11.15
C THR A 185 -11.81 -16.40 -11.76
N ALA A 186 -11.32 -15.48 -10.93
CA ALA A 186 -10.05 -14.76 -11.07
C ALA A 186 -9.72 -14.15 -9.70
N SER A 187 -8.80 -14.76 -8.96
CA SER A 187 -8.69 -14.58 -7.51
C SER A 187 -7.88 -13.33 -7.11
N ALA A 188 -8.56 -12.21 -6.92
CA ALA A 188 -8.18 -11.18 -5.95
C ALA A 188 -9.20 -11.22 -4.82
N ARG A 189 -8.88 -11.99 -3.78
CA ARG A 189 -9.68 -12.10 -2.55
C ARG A 189 -9.09 -11.12 -1.53
N TRP A 190 -9.89 -10.62 -0.59
CA TRP A 190 -9.42 -10.04 0.69
C TRP A 190 -8.69 -11.10 1.52
N ARG A 191 -7.55 -11.62 1.03
CA ARG A 191 -6.75 -12.64 1.70
C ARG A 191 -5.85 -11.93 2.72
N GLY A 192 -6.33 -11.84 3.96
CA GLY A 192 -5.49 -12.09 5.13
C GLY A 192 -4.37 -11.12 5.50
N TRP A 193 -4.32 -9.89 4.99
CA TRP A 193 -3.36 -8.88 5.47
C TRP A 193 -4.06 -7.90 6.40
N ILE A 194 -3.81 -8.03 7.70
CA ILE A 194 -3.97 -6.93 8.65
C ILE A 194 -2.61 -6.26 8.66
N GLY A 195 -2.52 -5.03 8.15
CA GLY A 195 -1.35 -4.19 8.35
C GLY A 195 -1.32 -3.71 9.79
N LEU A 196 -0.88 -4.55 10.73
CA LEU A 196 -0.57 -4.11 12.09
C LEU A 196 0.56 -3.08 12.00
N ALA A 197 0.26 -1.82 12.30
CA ALA A 197 1.30 -0.87 12.65
C ALA A 197 2.00 -1.40 13.91
N TRP A 198 3.33 -1.46 13.90
CA TRP A 198 4.09 -1.84 15.07
C TRP A 198 3.83 -0.82 16.20
N SER A 199 3.33 -1.30 17.33
CA SER A 199 3.86 -0.87 18.63
C SER A 199 4.89 -1.91 19.05
N THR A 200 6.18 -1.67 18.82
CA THR A 200 7.20 -2.33 19.63
C THR A 200 7.03 -1.84 21.06
N THR A 201 6.33 -2.61 21.87
CA THR A 201 6.39 -2.46 23.33
C THR A 201 7.73 -3.01 23.82
N ALA A 202 8.39 -2.18 24.64
CA ALA A 202 9.67 -2.34 25.33
C ALA A 202 10.93 -1.97 24.54
#